data_AF-A0A925JDL7-F1
#
_entry.id   AF-A0A925JDL7-F1
#
_cell.length_a   1.000
_cell.length_b   1.000
_cell.length_c   1.000
_cell.angle_alpha   90.00
_cell.angle_beta   90.00
_cell.angle_gamma   90.00
#
_symmetry.space_group_name_H-M   'P 1'
#
loop_
_entity.id
_entity.type
_entity.pdbx_description
1 polymer ?
#
loop_
_entity_poly.entity_id
_entity_poly.type
_entity_poly.pdbx_seq_one_letter_code
_entity_poly.pdbx_strand_id
1 'polypeptide(L)'
;ALINSIKEDIWSIDSRYKLISANNAYKQSILNSVGKEPKIGDSIFMDEYDKDEQKLWLRYYDKALSGETFSFIELVKLPGIAPFCAEIKMSPIRNKKRIIGVACISSNIQERLQSQELIIEQNKKLHELVSLASHEIRGPVATLLGLTAIFNTEDYTDPFNEKVITMVNDVSITLDSVIHKLVEKSHSLRQENDFTGNAQYNQSMRE
;
A
#
# COMPACT_ATOMS: atom_id res chain seq x y z
N ALA A 1 -26.56 -18.30 -4.90
CA ALA A 1 -25.99 -18.42 -3.54
C ALA A 1 -25.22 -17.13 -3.23
N LEU A 2 -25.37 -16.55 -2.03
CA LEU A 2 -24.76 -15.27 -1.64
C LEU A 2 -23.23 -15.22 -1.79
N ILE A 3 -22.55 -16.36 -1.69
CA ILE A 3 -21.09 -16.44 -1.81
C ILE A 3 -20.54 -16.07 -3.20
N ASN A 4 -21.37 -16.09 -4.26
CA ASN A 4 -20.93 -15.80 -5.63
C ASN A 4 -20.89 -14.31 -5.97
N SER A 5 -21.43 -13.44 -5.11
CA SER A 5 -21.25 -11.99 -5.25
C SER A 5 -19.94 -11.48 -4.63
N ILE A 6 -19.25 -12.35 -3.88
CA ILE A 6 -17.98 -12.07 -3.23
C ILE A 6 -16.86 -12.28 -4.25
N LYS A 7 -15.95 -11.31 -4.37
CA LYS A 7 -14.87 -11.33 -5.38
C LYS A 7 -13.67 -12.17 -4.93
N GLU A 8 -13.52 -12.33 -3.63
CA GLU A 8 -12.52 -13.16 -2.99
C GLU A 8 -12.72 -14.63 -3.37
N ASP A 9 -11.62 -15.35 -3.45
CA ASP A 9 -11.66 -16.79 -3.70
C ASP A 9 -12.16 -17.49 -2.44
N ILE A 10 -13.30 -18.18 -2.54
CA ILE A 10 -13.88 -18.95 -1.44
C ILE A 10 -13.97 -20.40 -1.86
N TRP A 11 -13.36 -21.28 -1.08
CA TRP A 11 -13.46 -22.72 -1.27
C TRP A 11 -13.49 -23.47 0.05
N SER A 12 -13.87 -24.74 -0.01
CA SER A 12 -13.83 -25.63 1.13
C SER A 12 -13.42 -27.03 0.72
N ILE A 13 -12.74 -27.72 1.62
CA ILE A 13 -12.24 -29.08 1.40
C ILE A 13 -12.70 -30.02 2.50
N ASP A 14 -12.76 -31.31 2.21
CA ASP A 14 -12.96 -32.37 3.20
C ASP A 14 -11.63 -32.78 3.87
N SER A 15 -11.71 -33.72 4.82
CA SER A 15 -10.52 -34.27 5.50
C SER A 15 -9.62 -35.12 4.61
N ARG A 16 -9.94 -35.28 3.32
CA ARG A 16 -9.14 -35.95 2.29
C ARG A 16 -8.67 -34.96 1.23
N TYR A 17 -8.73 -33.66 1.51
CA TYR A 17 -8.31 -32.58 0.62
C TYR A 17 -9.10 -32.50 -0.69
N LYS A 18 -10.35 -32.99 -0.67
CA LYS A 18 -11.24 -32.91 -1.82
C LYS A 18 -12.17 -31.72 -1.70
N LEU A 19 -12.39 -31.03 -2.81
CA LEU A 19 -13.25 -29.85 -2.86
C LEU A 19 -14.70 -30.21 -2.48
N ILE A 20 -15.25 -29.55 -1.47
CA ILE A 20 -16.66 -29.68 -1.06
C ILE A 20 -17.51 -28.62 -1.75
N SER A 21 -17.02 -27.37 -1.79
CA SER A 21 -17.73 -26.23 -2.34
C SER A 21 -16.73 -25.15 -2.75
N ALA A 22 -17.08 -24.35 -3.76
CA ALA A 22 -16.34 -23.18 -4.18
C ALA A 22 -17.28 -22.12 -4.76
N ASN A 23 -16.93 -20.85 -4.62
CA ASN A 23 -17.60 -19.76 -5.32
C ASN A 23 -17.09 -19.63 -6.77
N ASN A 24 -17.75 -18.78 -7.55
CA ASN A 24 -17.37 -18.54 -8.95
C ASN A 24 -15.98 -17.89 -9.09
N ALA A 25 -15.57 -17.03 -8.16
CA ALA A 25 -14.25 -16.39 -8.18
C ALA A 25 -13.14 -17.44 -8.15
N TYR A 26 -13.18 -18.34 -7.15
CA TYR A 26 -12.20 -19.42 -7.02
C TYR A 26 -12.15 -20.30 -8.27
N LYS A 27 -13.32 -20.70 -8.79
CA LYS A 27 -13.39 -21.53 -10.00
C LYS A 27 -12.75 -20.86 -11.20
N GLN A 28 -12.98 -19.55 -11.37
CA GLN A 28 -12.38 -18.78 -12.45
C GLN A 28 -10.87 -18.62 -12.27
N SER A 29 -10.40 -18.38 -11.05
CA SER A 29 -8.97 -18.29 -10.71
C SER A 29 -8.24 -19.59 -11.08
N ILE A 30 -8.80 -20.74 -10.70
CA ILE A 30 -8.22 -22.06 -11.06
C ILE A 30 -8.33 -22.35 -12.56
N LEU A 31 -9.44 -22.00 -13.21
CA LEU A 31 -9.61 -22.15 -14.66
C LEU A 31 -8.57 -21.32 -15.43
N ASN A 32 -8.32 -20.07 -15.00
CA ASN A 32 -7.33 -19.19 -15.63
C ASN A 32 -5.89 -19.69 -15.42
N SER A 33 -5.62 -20.32 -14.28
CA SER A 33 -4.30 -20.86 -13.94
C SER A 33 -3.99 -22.19 -14.63
N VAL A 34 -4.88 -23.17 -14.51
CA VAL A 34 -4.64 -24.58 -14.88
C VAL A 34 -5.38 -24.97 -16.17
N GLY A 35 -6.29 -24.11 -16.67
CA GLY A 35 -7.10 -24.40 -17.85
C GLY A 35 -8.25 -25.36 -17.61
N LYS A 36 -8.52 -25.74 -16.36
CA LYS A 36 -9.57 -26.69 -15.98
C LYS A 36 -10.40 -26.12 -14.83
N GLU A 37 -11.73 -26.11 -14.99
CA GLU A 37 -12.62 -25.73 -13.88
C GLU A 37 -12.63 -26.83 -12.81
N PRO A 38 -12.40 -26.49 -11.53
CA PRO A 38 -12.41 -27.48 -10.46
C PRO A 38 -13.83 -27.97 -10.16
N LYS A 39 -14.00 -29.27 -9.96
CA LYS A 39 -15.28 -29.90 -9.63
C LYS A 39 -15.31 -30.34 -8.18
N ILE A 40 -16.51 -30.37 -7.62
CA ILE A 40 -16.74 -30.93 -6.27
C ILE A 40 -16.28 -32.39 -6.28
N GLY A 41 -15.46 -32.77 -5.29
CA GLY A 41 -14.84 -34.08 -5.16
C GLY A 41 -13.43 -34.19 -5.72
N ASP A 42 -12.98 -33.21 -6.51
CA ASP A 42 -11.60 -33.16 -7.02
C ASP A 42 -10.61 -32.90 -5.89
N SER A 43 -9.41 -33.47 -6.01
CA SER A 43 -8.28 -33.11 -5.16
C SER A 43 -7.88 -31.66 -5.41
N ILE A 44 -7.65 -30.88 -4.34
CA ILE A 44 -7.10 -29.52 -4.48
C ILE A 44 -5.62 -29.53 -4.85
N PHE A 45 -4.93 -30.66 -4.64
CA PHE A 45 -3.55 -30.86 -5.09
C PHE A 45 -3.59 -31.42 -6.51
N MET A 46 -3.33 -30.55 -7.50
CA MET A 46 -3.22 -30.90 -8.92
C MET A 46 -1.74 -31.01 -9.33
N ASP A 47 -1.44 -31.84 -10.33
CA ASP A 47 -0.05 -32.11 -10.75
C ASP A 47 0.66 -30.87 -11.32
N GLU A 48 -0.10 -29.88 -11.78
CA GLU A 48 0.41 -28.63 -12.31
C GLU A 48 1.05 -27.73 -11.22
N TYR A 49 0.77 -27.97 -9.94
CA TYR A 49 1.37 -27.22 -8.83
C TYR A 49 2.76 -27.74 -8.46
N ASP A 50 3.65 -26.82 -8.11
CA ASP A 50 4.96 -27.15 -7.54
C ASP A 50 4.84 -27.98 -6.25
N LYS A 51 5.74 -28.95 -6.07
CA LYS A 51 5.67 -29.90 -4.94
C LYS A 51 5.91 -29.24 -3.59
N ASP A 52 6.71 -28.17 -3.53
CA ASP A 52 6.95 -27.47 -2.28
C ASP A 52 5.76 -26.56 -1.91
N GLU A 53 5.10 -25.97 -2.90
CA GLU A 53 3.80 -25.29 -2.71
C GLU A 53 2.73 -26.27 -2.20
N GLN A 54 2.62 -27.46 -2.80
CA GLN A 54 1.68 -28.49 -2.31
C GLN A 54 1.93 -28.86 -0.84
N LYS A 55 3.21 -29.06 -0.46
CA LYS A 55 3.58 -29.36 0.94
C LYS A 55 3.26 -28.19 1.88
N LEU A 56 3.49 -26.96 1.44
CA LEU A 56 3.19 -25.76 2.23
C LEU A 56 1.69 -25.67 2.53
N TRP A 57 0.85 -25.77 1.50
CA TRP A 57 -0.60 -25.73 1.64
C TRP A 57 -1.14 -26.90 2.45
N LEU A 58 -0.55 -28.10 2.32
CA LEU A 58 -0.90 -29.25 3.15
C LEU A 58 -0.77 -28.93 4.65
N ARG A 59 0.31 -28.26 5.06
CA ARG A 59 0.51 -27.84 6.46
C ARG A 59 -0.57 -26.88 6.94
N TYR A 60 -1.01 -25.95 6.10
CA TYR A 60 -2.09 -25.02 6.44
C TYR A 60 -3.42 -25.75 6.61
N TYR A 61 -3.75 -26.67 5.70
CA TYR A 61 -4.96 -27.48 5.82
C TYR A 61 -4.93 -28.39 7.04
N ASP A 62 -3.82 -29.08 7.32
CA ASP A 62 -3.64 -29.93 8.51
C ASP A 62 -3.86 -29.14 9.80
N LYS A 63 -3.26 -27.93 9.86
CA LYS A 63 -3.42 -27.02 10.98
C LYS A 63 -4.90 -26.67 11.20
N ALA A 64 -5.63 -26.32 10.13
CA ALA A 64 -7.06 -26.03 10.25
C ALA A 64 -7.89 -27.29 10.60
N LEU A 65 -7.56 -28.45 10.02
CA LEU A 65 -8.21 -29.74 10.31
C LEU A 65 -7.99 -30.21 11.76
N SER A 66 -6.94 -29.73 12.44
CA SER A 66 -6.75 -29.94 13.88
C SER A 66 -7.76 -29.16 14.74
N GLY A 67 -8.46 -28.18 14.16
CA GLY A 67 -9.52 -27.42 14.79
C GLY A 67 -9.21 -25.95 15.02
N GLU A 68 -8.06 -25.47 14.54
CA GLU A 68 -7.63 -24.09 14.66
C GLU A 68 -8.19 -23.21 13.54
N THR A 69 -8.65 -22.01 13.90
CA THR A 69 -8.98 -20.94 12.96
C THR A 69 -7.85 -19.93 12.96
N PHE A 70 -7.31 -19.60 11.78
CA PHE A 70 -6.20 -18.65 11.67
C PHE A 70 -6.22 -17.91 10.34
N SER A 71 -5.46 -16.81 10.30
CA SER A 71 -5.25 -15.98 9.13
C SER A 71 -3.77 -15.68 8.97
N PHE A 72 -3.31 -15.54 7.73
CA PHE A 72 -1.92 -15.25 7.38
C PHE A 72 -1.83 -14.59 6.00
N ILE A 73 -0.70 -13.97 5.72
CA ILE A 73 -0.38 -13.45 4.38
C ILE A 73 0.60 -14.42 3.74
N GLU A 74 0.37 -14.77 2.48
CA GLU A 74 1.22 -15.66 1.71
C GLU A 74 1.46 -15.10 0.31
N LEU A 75 2.64 -15.39 -0.25
CA LEU A 75 2.89 -15.18 -1.67
C LEU A 75 2.33 -16.37 -2.44
N VAL A 76 1.11 -16.21 -2.95
CA VAL A 76 0.41 -17.29 -3.67
C VAL A 76 1.05 -17.47 -5.05
N LYS A 77 1.40 -18.72 -5.35
CA LYS A 77 1.93 -19.12 -6.66
C LYS A 77 0.98 -20.09 -7.34
N LEU A 78 0.26 -19.59 -8.34
CA LEU A 78 -0.60 -20.40 -9.19
C LEU A 78 0.10 -20.60 -10.54
N PRO A 79 0.08 -21.81 -11.14
CA PRO A 79 0.63 -22.04 -12.49
C PRO A 79 0.08 -21.02 -13.50
N GLY A 80 0.95 -20.47 -14.35
CA GLY A 80 0.53 -19.53 -15.40
C GLY A 80 0.05 -18.15 -14.93
N ILE A 81 0.06 -17.87 -13.61
CA ILE A 81 -0.31 -16.57 -13.04
C ILE A 81 0.91 -15.98 -12.33
N ALA A 82 1.13 -14.66 -12.47
CA ALA A 82 2.17 -13.96 -11.74
C ALA A 82 1.94 -14.11 -10.21
N PRO A 83 2.98 -14.39 -9.40
CA PRO A 83 2.84 -14.49 -7.95
C PRO A 83 2.26 -13.21 -7.34
N PHE A 84 1.35 -13.35 -6.37
CA PHE A 84 0.71 -12.21 -5.72
C PHE A 84 0.54 -12.43 -4.22
N CYS A 85 0.57 -11.36 -3.44
CA CYS A 85 0.31 -11.41 -2.02
C CYS A 85 -1.19 -11.59 -1.77
N ALA A 86 -1.55 -12.62 -1.00
CA ALA A 86 -2.92 -12.84 -0.56
C ALA A 86 -3.02 -12.97 0.96
N GLU A 87 -4.09 -12.38 1.52
CA GLU A 87 -4.51 -12.62 2.88
C GLU A 87 -5.47 -13.82 2.89
N ILE A 88 -5.05 -14.90 3.54
CA ILE A 88 -5.78 -16.16 3.57
C ILE A 88 -6.31 -16.38 4.98
N LYS A 89 -7.59 -16.72 5.07
CA LYS A 89 -8.25 -17.15 6.29
C LYS A 89 -8.73 -18.58 6.15
N MET A 90 -8.39 -19.42 7.13
CA MET A 90 -8.82 -20.81 7.19
C MET A 90 -9.60 -21.07 8.48
N SER A 91 -10.67 -21.86 8.38
CA SER A 91 -11.52 -22.23 9.51
C SER A 91 -12.03 -23.66 9.37
N PRO A 92 -12.03 -24.48 10.43
CA PRO A 92 -12.55 -25.83 10.37
C PRO A 92 -14.07 -25.82 10.17
N ILE A 93 -14.55 -26.70 9.30
CA ILE A 93 -15.97 -27.01 9.14
C ILE A 93 -16.31 -28.12 10.13
N ARG A 94 -17.27 -27.86 11.02
CA ARG A 94 -17.67 -28.80 12.07
C ARG A 94 -19.07 -29.34 11.81
N ASN A 95 -19.23 -30.65 11.96
CA ASN A 95 -20.52 -31.30 12.13
C ASN A 95 -20.59 -31.85 13.55
N LYS A 96 -21.43 -31.24 14.39
CA LYS A 96 -21.45 -31.45 15.85
C LYS A 96 -20.04 -31.21 16.44
N LYS A 97 -19.42 -32.24 17.02
CA LYS A 97 -18.07 -32.18 17.60
C LYS A 97 -16.96 -32.64 16.65
N ARG A 98 -17.30 -33.11 15.45
CA ARG A 98 -16.34 -33.65 14.49
C ARG A 98 -15.99 -32.61 13.42
N ILE A 99 -14.70 -32.43 13.17
CA ILE A 99 -14.22 -31.65 12.03
C ILE A 99 -14.39 -32.50 10.77
N ILE A 100 -15.06 -31.95 9.77
CA ILE A 100 -15.39 -32.63 8.52
C ILE A 100 -14.72 -31.98 7.30
N GLY A 101 -14.04 -30.83 7.50
CA GLY A 101 -13.41 -30.10 6.42
C GLY A 101 -12.82 -28.77 6.87
N VAL A 102 -12.41 -27.96 5.91
CA VAL A 102 -11.87 -26.61 6.10
C VAL A 102 -12.55 -25.68 5.11
N ALA A 103 -12.98 -24.50 5.57
CA ALA A 103 -13.39 -23.38 4.73
C ALA A 103 -12.24 -22.39 4.63
N CYS A 104 -12.00 -21.90 3.42
CA CYS A 104 -10.94 -20.98 3.10
C CYS A 104 -11.49 -19.77 2.36
N ILE A 105 -10.91 -18.61 2.66
CA ILE A 105 -11.14 -17.37 1.93
C ILE A 105 -9.75 -16.80 1.63
N SER A 106 -9.48 -16.50 0.37
CA SER A 106 -8.25 -15.86 -0.08
C SER A 106 -8.59 -14.51 -0.71
N SER A 107 -8.03 -13.45 -0.15
CA SER A 107 -8.22 -12.08 -0.61
C SER A 107 -6.91 -11.61 -1.23
N ASN A 108 -6.90 -11.25 -2.51
CA ASN A 108 -5.73 -10.64 -3.12
C ASN A 108 -5.52 -9.24 -2.52
N ILE A 109 -4.34 -8.99 -1.96
CA ILE A 109 -4.00 -7.73 -1.29
C ILE A 109 -2.86 -6.99 -2.01
N GLN A 110 -2.44 -7.45 -3.18
CA GLN A 110 -1.33 -6.89 -3.93
C GLN A 110 -1.52 -5.40 -4.23
N GLU A 111 -2.68 -5.03 -4.79
CA GLU A 111 -3.03 -3.64 -5.11
C GLU A 111 -3.08 -2.75 -3.85
N ARG A 112 -3.60 -3.31 -2.75
CA ARG A 112 -3.63 -2.63 -1.45
C ARG A 112 -2.21 -2.34 -0.94
N LEU A 113 -1.30 -3.30 -1.04
CA LEU A 113 0.09 -3.13 -0.62
C LEU A 113 0.82 -2.11 -1.50
N GLN A 114 0.64 -2.17 -2.82
CA GLN A 114 1.24 -1.19 -3.76
C GLN A 114 0.74 0.23 -3.50
N SER A 115 -0.56 0.39 -3.25
CA SER A 115 -1.15 1.68 -2.90
C SER A 115 -0.59 2.23 -1.59
N GLN A 116 -0.42 1.37 -0.58
CA GLN A 116 0.18 1.75 0.70
C GLN A 116 1.64 2.19 0.54
N GLU A 117 2.43 1.45 -0.24
CA GLU A 117 3.82 1.78 -0.52
C GLU A 117 3.94 3.14 -1.23
N LEU A 118 3.10 3.40 -2.22
CA LEU A 118 3.05 4.68 -2.92
C LEU A 118 2.75 5.85 -1.96
N ILE A 119 1.76 5.68 -1.07
CA ILE A 119 1.41 6.68 -0.05
C ILE A 119 2.59 6.93 0.89
N ILE A 120 3.30 5.89 1.32
CA ILE A 120 4.48 6.00 2.18
C ILE A 120 5.59 6.79 1.46
N GLU A 121 5.84 6.49 0.20
CA GLU A 121 6.84 7.19 -0.60
C GLU A 121 6.49 8.68 -0.78
N GLN A 122 5.22 8.99 -1.08
CA GLN A 122 4.73 10.37 -1.21
C GLN A 122 4.87 11.15 0.11
N ASN A 123 4.51 10.54 1.24
CA ASN A 123 4.68 11.15 2.56
C ASN A 123 6.15 11.43 2.88
N LYS A 124 7.05 10.52 2.51
CA LYS A 124 8.50 10.72 2.69
C LYS A 124 8.99 11.94 1.89
N LYS A 125 8.64 12.02 0.60
CA LYS A 125 8.98 13.18 -0.26
C LYS A 125 8.43 14.49 0.30
N LEU A 126 7.18 14.49 0.79
CA LEU A 126 6.58 15.66 1.42
C LEU A 126 7.33 16.10 2.69
N HIS A 127 7.70 15.16 3.56
CA HIS A 127 8.47 15.47 4.76
C HIS A 127 9.85 16.06 4.45
N GLU A 128 10.53 15.53 3.44
CA GLU A 128 11.81 16.08 2.97
C GLU A 128 11.65 17.53 2.49
N LEU A 129 10.59 17.84 1.73
CA LEU A 129 10.28 19.22 1.33
C LEU A 129 10.00 20.14 2.51
N VAL A 130 9.18 19.71 3.46
CA VAL A 130 8.85 20.52 4.65
C VAL A 130 10.11 20.84 5.45
N SER A 131 11.02 19.86 5.59
CA SER A 131 12.31 20.05 6.26
C SER A 131 13.17 21.08 5.53
N LEU A 132 13.29 20.97 4.20
CA LEU A 132 14.02 21.94 3.38
C LEU A 132 13.42 23.35 3.48
N ALA A 133 12.10 23.47 3.34
CA ALA A 133 11.38 24.73 3.45
C ALA A 133 11.62 25.39 4.81
N SER A 134 11.54 24.63 5.91
CA SER A 134 11.82 25.16 7.25
C SER A 134 13.25 25.68 7.37
N HIS A 135 14.24 24.96 6.82
CA HIS A 135 15.64 25.38 6.85
C HIS A 135 15.86 26.67 6.05
N GLU A 136 15.34 26.75 4.83
CA GLU A 136 15.52 27.91 3.95
C GLU A 136 14.78 29.16 4.45
N ILE A 137 13.60 29.01 5.07
CA ILE A 137 12.84 30.12 5.65
C ILE A 137 13.49 30.62 6.96
N ARG A 138 14.11 29.73 7.74
CA ARG A 138 14.68 30.10 9.05
C ARG A 138 15.77 31.17 8.95
N GLY A 139 16.61 31.11 7.93
CA GLY A 139 17.68 32.09 7.69
C GLY A 139 17.16 33.53 7.61
N PRO A 140 16.36 33.90 6.59
CA PRO A 140 15.82 35.24 6.44
C PRO A 140 14.94 35.67 7.62
N VAL A 141 14.15 34.76 8.22
CA VAL A 141 13.35 35.09 9.41
C VAL A 141 14.25 35.46 10.60
N ALA A 142 15.32 34.72 10.85
CA ALA A 142 16.27 35.05 11.91
C ALA A 142 16.94 36.42 11.66
N THR A 143 17.27 36.74 10.41
CA THR A 143 17.82 38.05 10.05
C THR A 143 16.80 39.17 10.27
N LEU A 144 15.53 39.00 9.87
CA LEU A 144 14.47 39.98 10.12
C LEU A 144 14.26 40.22 11.62
N LEU A 145 14.24 39.15 12.42
CA LEU A 145 14.17 39.26 13.89
C LEU A 145 15.37 40.03 14.45
N GLY A 146 16.58 39.80 13.93
CA GLY A 146 17.77 40.57 14.32
C GLY A 146 17.66 42.05 13.94
N LEU A 147 17.21 42.36 12.73
CA LEU A 147 17.04 43.74 12.24
C LEU A 147 15.97 44.51 13.04
N THR A 148 14.85 43.86 13.36
CA THR A 148 13.81 44.47 14.20
C THR A 148 14.29 44.73 15.63
N ALA A 149 15.18 43.88 16.17
CA ALA A 149 15.75 44.06 17.51
C ALA A 149 16.73 45.25 17.60
N ILE A 150 17.37 45.65 16.50
CA ILE A 150 18.29 46.80 16.46
C ILE A 150 17.62 48.10 16.01
N PHE A 151 16.32 48.07 15.71
CA PHE A 151 15.55 49.28 15.37
C PHE A 151 15.39 50.15 16.61
N ASN A 152 15.74 51.44 16.51
CA ASN A 152 15.62 52.37 17.62
C ASN A 152 14.16 52.80 17.78
N THR A 153 13.46 52.16 18.72
CA THR A 153 12.06 52.46 19.04
C THR A 153 11.88 53.64 20.01
N GLU A 154 12.97 54.09 20.63
CA GLU A 154 12.96 55.24 21.54
C GLU A 154 13.10 56.57 20.77
N ASP A 155 13.79 56.53 19.61
CA ASP A 155 13.91 57.65 18.68
C ASP A 155 13.69 57.20 17.24
N TYR A 156 12.49 57.44 16.72
CA TYR A 156 12.13 57.12 15.33
C TYR A 156 12.89 57.97 14.29
N THR A 157 13.51 59.08 14.69
CA THR A 157 14.27 59.96 13.80
C THR A 157 15.75 59.59 13.68
N ASP A 158 16.19 58.55 14.39
CA ASP A 158 17.55 58.02 14.31
C ASP A 158 17.92 57.71 12.84
N PRO A 159 18.96 58.35 12.26
CA PRO A 159 19.39 58.08 10.88
C PRO A 159 19.76 56.62 10.62
N PHE A 160 20.11 55.85 11.65
CA PHE A 160 20.37 54.42 11.52
C PHE A 160 19.12 53.61 11.17
N ASN A 161 17.93 54.06 11.60
CA ASN A 161 16.66 53.39 11.28
C ASN A 161 16.39 53.34 9.77
N GLU A 162 16.81 54.36 9.01
CA GLU A 162 16.70 54.35 7.54
C GLU A 162 17.45 53.14 6.95
N LYS A 163 18.67 52.87 7.46
CA LYS A 163 19.48 51.72 7.05
C LYS A 163 18.86 50.39 7.47
N VAL A 164 18.31 50.31 8.68
CA VAL A 164 17.59 49.11 9.16
C VAL A 164 16.40 48.79 8.25
N ILE A 165 15.60 49.80 7.89
CA ILE A 165 14.44 49.64 6.99
C ILE A 165 14.88 49.14 5.61
N THR A 166 15.96 49.69 5.04
CA THR A 166 16.52 49.18 3.77
C THR A 166 16.90 47.70 3.88
N MET A 167 17.62 47.31 4.95
CA MET A 167 18.02 45.92 5.16
C MET A 167 16.81 44.99 5.37
N VAL A 168 15.77 45.44 6.07
CA VAL A 168 14.52 44.69 6.23
C VAL A 168 13.85 44.45 4.87
N ASN A 169 13.82 45.47 4.01
CA ASN A 169 13.27 45.34 2.67
C ASN A 169 14.07 44.33 1.83
N ASP A 170 15.40 44.38 1.84
CA ASP A 170 16.26 43.47 1.08
C ASP A 170 16.10 42.01 1.52
N VAL A 171 16.01 41.76 2.84
CA VAL A 171 15.78 40.42 3.39
C VAL A 171 14.36 39.94 3.09
N SER A 172 13.37 40.84 3.08
CA SER A 172 11.99 40.51 2.71
C SER A 172 11.88 40.08 1.24
N ILE A 173 12.57 40.76 0.33
CA ILE A 173 12.69 40.37 -1.09
C ILE A 173 13.38 39.00 -1.22
N THR A 174 14.42 38.77 -0.43
CA THR A 174 15.13 37.47 -0.43
C THR A 174 14.23 36.34 0.06
N LEU A 175 13.46 36.57 1.13
CA LEU A 175 12.49 35.61 1.65
C LEU A 175 11.40 35.28 0.61
N ASP A 176 10.88 36.29 -0.08
CA ASP A 176 9.88 36.11 -1.13
C ASP A 176 10.43 35.25 -2.29
N SER A 177 11.69 35.47 -2.68
CA SER A 177 12.36 34.64 -3.69
C SER A 177 12.53 33.18 -3.24
N VAL A 178 12.86 32.95 -1.97
CA VAL A 178 12.93 31.61 -1.38
C VAL A 178 11.55 30.94 -1.41
N ILE A 179 10.50 31.64 -1.00
CA ILE A 179 9.13 31.12 -1.03
C ILE A 179 8.72 30.74 -2.45
N HIS A 180 8.98 31.59 -3.45
CA HIS A 180 8.69 31.29 -4.85
C HIS A 180 9.38 30.01 -5.32
N LYS A 181 10.67 29.83 -5.03
CA LYS A 181 11.42 28.61 -5.38
C LYS A 181 10.85 27.36 -4.72
N LEU A 182 10.44 27.45 -3.46
CA LEU A 182 9.82 26.33 -2.73
C LEU A 182 8.46 25.95 -3.33
N VAL A 183 7.65 26.94 -3.72
CA VAL A 183 6.35 26.72 -4.37
C VAL A 183 6.53 26.06 -5.74
N GLU A 184 7.46 26.55 -6.57
CA GLU A 184 7.78 25.94 -7.87
C GLU A 184 8.20 24.47 -7.71
N LYS A 185 9.08 24.19 -6.75
CA LYS A 185 9.54 22.82 -6.45
C LYS A 185 8.43 21.91 -5.93
N SER A 186 7.48 22.46 -5.16
CA SER A 186 6.28 21.73 -4.74
C SER A 186 5.39 21.38 -5.93
N HIS A 187 5.25 22.28 -6.92
CA HIS A 187 4.48 22.01 -8.13
C HIS A 187 5.13 20.96 -9.02
N SER A 188 6.46 21.01 -9.21
CA SER A 188 7.17 20.02 -10.03
C SER A 188 7.02 18.60 -9.46
N LEU A 189 7.15 18.44 -8.14
CA LEU A 189 6.98 17.14 -7.47
C LEU A 189 5.54 16.62 -7.55
N ARG A 190 4.54 17.52 -7.54
CA ARG A 190 3.14 17.12 -7.73
C ARG A 190 2.89 16.59 -9.15
N GLN A 191 3.45 17.26 -10.16
CA GLN A 191 3.33 16.82 -11.56
C GLN A 191 4.06 15.49 -11.81
N GLU A 192 5.24 15.28 -11.22
CA GLU A 192 5.94 13.99 -11.27
C GLU A 192 5.12 12.87 -10.64
N ASN A 193 4.52 13.12 -9.45
CA ASN A 193 3.68 12.14 -8.77
C ASN A 193 2.43 11.77 -9.59
N ASP A 194 1.77 12.76 -10.21
CA ASP A 194 0.60 12.53 -11.09
C ASP A 194 0.99 11.73 -12.35
N PHE A 195 2.19 11.94 -12.89
CA PHE A 195 2.71 11.17 -14.03
C PHE A 195 3.05 9.73 -13.65
N THR A 196 3.73 9.51 -12.51
CA THR A 196 4.07 8.16 -12.02
C THR A 196 2.84 7.35 -11.61
N GLY A 197 1.85 7.97 -10.97
CA GLY A 197 0.59 7.30 -10.60
C GLY A 197 -0.20 6.85 -11.83
N ASN A 198 -0.24 7.68 -12.88
CA ASN A 198 -0.88 7.33 -14.15
C ASN A 198 -0.11 6.26 -14.94
N ALA A 199 1.23 6.25 -14.88
CA ALA A 199 2.04 5.23 -15.54
C ALA A 199 1.87 3.85 -14.89
N GLN A 200 1.87 3.77 -13.55
CA GLN A 200 1.65 2.52 -12.81
C GLN A 200 0.22 1.98 -12.98
N TYR A 201 -0.79 2.86 -12.95
CA TYR A 201 -2.19 2.47 -13.20
C TYR A 201 -2.42 1.92 -14.61
N ASN A 202 -1.75 2.49 -15.62
CA ASN A 202 -1.86 2.01 -17.01
C ASN A 202 -1.12 0.69 -17.25
N GLN A 203 -0.13 0.35 -16.40
CA GLN A 203 0.61 -0.90 -16.48
C GLN A 203 -0.14 -2.05 -15.79
N SER A 204 -0.82 -1.79 -14.67
CA SER A 204 -1.69 -2.77 -13.98
C SER A 204 -2.98 -3.13 -14.75
N MET A 205 -3.36 -2.34 -15.76
CA MET A 205 -4.51 -2.63 -16.65
C MET A 205 -4.13 -3.37 -17.94
N ARG A 206 -2.83 -3.60 -18.17
CA ARG A 206 -2.30 -4.29 -19.37
C ARG A 206 -1.80 -5.71 -19.10
N GLU A 207 -1.88 -6.18 -17.86
CA GLU A 207 -1.56 -7.55 -17.42
C GLU A 207 -2.83 -8.23 -16.91
#